data_AF-A0A9D8MK39-F1
#
_entry.id   AF-A0A9D8MK39-F1
#
_cell.length_a   1.000
_cell.length_b   1.000
_cell.length_c   1.000
_cell.angle_alpha   90.00
_cell.angle_beta   90.00
_cell.angle_gamma   90.00
#
_symmetry.space_group_name_H-M   'P 1'
#
loop_
_entity.id
_entity.type
_entity.pdbx_description
1 polymer ?
#
loop_
_entity_poly.entity_id
_entity_poly.type
_entity_poly.pdbx_seq_one_letter_code
_entity_poly.pdbx_strand_id
1 'polypeptide(L)' 'PEDVRDFCRGKIARYKTPKYVFFVDSFPLTGSGKIQKFKLKELSLQLCEKMGIEVI' A
#
# COMPACT_ATOMS: atom_id res chain seq x y z
N PRO A 1 -3.49 -4.65 19.71
CA PRO A 1 -2.56 -4.52 18.57
C PRO A 1 -2.94 -3.28 17.74
N GLU A 2 -2.15 -2.20 17.83
CA GLU A 2 -2.37 -1.00 17.01
C GLU A 2 -1.91 -1.29 15.57
N ASP A 3 -2.86 -1.63 14.71
CA ASP A 3 -2.61 -1.82 13.28
C ASP A 3 -2.49 -0.46 12.58
N VAL A 4 -1.88 -0.41 11.39
CA VAL A 4 -1.72 0.80 10.56
C VAL A 4 -3.06 1.51 10.35
N ARG A 5 -4.16 0.75 10.27
CA ARG A 5 -5.53 1.28 10.16
C ARG A 5 -6.02 1.95 11.43
N ASP A 6 -5.70 1.40 12.60
CA ASP A 6 -6.05 2.00 13.89
C ASP A 6 -5.26 3.29 14.12
N PHE A 7 -3.99 3.34 13.71
CA PHE A 7 -3.19 4.57 13.74
C PHE A 7 -3.78 5.69 12.89
N CYS A 8 -4.41 5.35 11.76
CA CYS A 8 -5.10 6.31 10.90
C CYS A 8 -6.45 6.79 11.47
N ARG A 9 -7.07 6.06 12.41
CA ARG A 9 -8.39 6.40 12.96
C ARG A 9 -8.30 7.73 13.72
N GLY A 10 -9.16 8.69 13.37
CA GLY A 10 -9.20 10.01 13.99
C GLY A 10 -8.13 11.01 13.51
N LYS A 11 -7.08 10.57 12.81
CA LYS A 11 -6.05 11.46 12.22
C LYS A 11 -6.37 11.89 10.80
N ILE A 12 -7.07 11.04 10.05
CA ILE A 12 -7.49 11.31 8.68
C ILE A 12 -8.95 10.94 8.48
N ALA A 13 -9.58 11.52 7.45
CA ALA A 13 -10.93 11.15 7.06
C ALA A 13 -11.02 9.65 6.71
N ARG A 14 -12.15 9.02 7.05
CA ARG A 14 -12.35 7.56 6.91
C ARG A 14 -12.08 7.04 5.50
N TYR A 15 -12.41 7.80 4.46
CA TYR A 15 -12.18 7.41 3.06
C TYR A 15 -10.70 7.40 2.64
N LYS A 16 -9.82 8.05 3.41
CA LYS A 16 -8.36 8.04 3.20
C LYS A 16 -7.66 6.92 3.96
N THR A 17 -8.39 6.19 4.81
CA THR A 17 -7.82 5.06 5.55
C THR A 17 -7.50 3.93 4.58
N PRO A 18 -6.28 3.36 4.61
CA PRO A 18 -5.91 2.27 3.71
C PRO A 18 -6.79 1.04 3.95
N LYS A 19 -7.26 0.41 2.85
CA LYS A 19 -8.04 -0.83 2.91
C LYS A 19 -7.16 -2.06 3.09
N TYR A 20 -6.04 -2.08 2.36
CA TYR A 20 -5.05 -3.16 2.35
C TYR A 20 -3.68 -2.59 2.67
N VAL A 21 -2.93 -3.30 3.50
CA VAL A 21 -1.59 -2.91 3.92
C VAL A 21 -0.69 -4.12 3.70
N PHE A 22 0.36 -3.92 2.91
CA PHE A 22 1.34 -4.94 2.59
C PHE A 22 2.71 -4.48 3.10
N PHE A 23 3.41 -5.38 3.77
CA PHE A 23 4.81 -5.19 4.11
C PHE A 23 5.66 -5.76 2.96
N VAL A 24 6.64 -4.99 2.51
CA VAL A 24 7.54 -5.34 1.42
C VAL A 24 8.97 -5.04 1.84
N ASP A 25 9.92 -5.83 1.36
CA ASP A 25 11.34 -5.66 1.72
C ASP A 25 11.95 -4.41 1.09
N SER A 26 11.44 -3.97 -0.07
CA SER A 26 11.94 -2.78 -0.76
C SER A 26 10.88 -2.12 -1.64
N PHE A 27 11.02 -0.81 -1.84
CA PHE A 27 10.21 -0.04 -2.77
C PHE A 27 10.87 -0.01 -4.16
N PRO A 28 10.07 0.10 -5.24
CA PRO A 28 10.61 0.36 -6.57
C PRO A 28 11.17 1.77 -6.63
N LEU A 29 12.49 1.90 -6.57
CA LEU A 29 13.20 3.17 -6.60
C LEU A 29 13.80 3.45 -7.99
N THR A 30 13.96 4.71 -8.35
CA THR A 30 14.80 5.12 -9.48
C THR A 30 16.28 5.00 -9.12
N GLY A 31 17.17 5.12 -10.10
CA GLY A 31 18.62 5.15 -9.83
C GLY A 31 19.06 6.28 -8.87
N SER A 32 18.23 7.30 -8.68
CA SER A 32 18.46 8.38 -7.70
C SER A 32 17.68 8.20 -6.39
N GLY A 33 17.08 7.03 -6.14
CA GLY A 33 16.36 6.72 -4.90
C GLY A 33 14.94 7.28 -4.78
N LYS A 34 14.35 7.83 -5.86
CA LYS A 34 12.95 8.31 -5.83
C LYS A 34 11.99 7.16 -6.05
N ILE A 35 10.86 7.14 -5.33
CA ILE A 35 9.84 6.10 -5.53
C ILE A 35 9.20 6.23 -6.91
N GLN A 36 9.19 5.13 -7.65
CA GLN A 36 8.49 5.00 -8.93
C GLN A 36 7.03 4.62 -8.68
N LYS A 37 6.15 5.62 -8.56
CA LYS A 37 4.73 5.42 -8.23
C LYS A 37 3.97 4.49 -9.19
N PHE A 38 4.33 4.49 -10.48
CA PHE A 38 3.70 3.62 -11.48
C PHE A 38 4.00 2.14 -11.22
N LYS A 39 5.28 1.79 -10.98
CA LYS A 39 5.69 0.44 -10.57
C LYS A 39 5.10 0.04 -9.23
N LEU A 40 4.97 1.00 -8.31
CA LEU A 40 4.34 0.74 -7.01
C LEU A 40 2.86 0.36 -7.17
N LYS A 41 2.15 0.97 -8.13
CA LYS A 41 0.76 0.59 -8.46
C LYS A 41 0.69 -0.83 -9.00
N GLU A 42 1.56 -1.18 -9.94
CA GLU A 42 1.65 -2.54 -10.50
C GLU A 42 1.95 -3.57 -9.41
N LEU A 43 2.93 -3.30 -8.55
CA LEU A 43 3.28 -4.14 -7.41
C LEU A 43 2.09 -4.32 -6.46
N SER A 44 1.34 -3.24 -6.18
CA SER A 44 0.17 -3.30 -5.31
C SER A 44 -0.92 -4.20 -5.88
N LEU A 45 -1.16 -4.14 -7.20
CA LEU A 45 -2.13 -5.01 -7.88
C LEU A 45 -1.70 -6.48 -7.80
N GLN A 46 -0.41 -6.77 -8.04
CA GLN A 46 0.13 -8.12 -7.93
C GLN A 46 0.02 -8.68 -6.49
N LEU A 47 0.25 -7.84 -5.48
CA LEU A 47 0.11 -8.24 -4.08
C LEU A 47 -1.34 -8.52 -3.70
N CYS A 48 -2.29 -7.72 -4.21
CA CYS A 48 -3.72 -7.99 -4.06
C CYS A 48 -4.10 -9.33 -4.69
N GLU A 49 -3.67 -9.58 -5.93
CA GLU A 49 -3.95 -10.83 -6.64
C GLU A 49 -3.40 -12.06 -5.90
N LYS A 50 -2.17 -11.97 -5.37
CA LYS A 50 -1.55 -13.04 -4.58
C LYS A 50 -2.31 -13.38 -3.28
N MET A 51 -3.03 -12.41 -2.70
CA MET A 51 -3.89 -12.64 -1.55
C MET A 51 -5.33 -13.03 -1.94
N GLY A 52 -5.63 -13.17 -3.24
CA GLY A 52 -6.98 -13.47 -3.72
C GLY A 52 -7.93 -12.27 -3.62
N ILE A 53 -7.40 -11.05 -3.58
CA ILE A 53 -8.19 -9.82 -3.52
C ILE A 53 -8.43 -9.33 -4.95
N GLU A 54 -9.68 -9.39 -5.41
CA GLU A 54 -10.09 -8.75 -6.66
C GLU A 54 -10.22 -7.24 -6.47
N VAL A 55 -9.39 -6.48 -7.19
CA VAL A 55 -9.44 -5.02 -7.20
C VAL A 55 -10.38 -4.59 -8.31
N ILE A 56 -11.58 -4.16 -7.94
CA ILE A 56 -12.65 -3.64 -8.81
C ILE A 56 -12.40 -2.16 -9.14
#